data_AF-A0A4U0N6L0-F1
#
_entry.id   AF-A0A4U0N6L0-F1
#
_cell.length_a   1.000
_cell.length_b   1.000
_cell.length_c   1.000
_cell.angle_alpha   90.00
_cell.angle_beta   90.00
_cell.angle_gamma   90.00
#
_symmetry.space_group_name_H-M   'P 1'
#
loop_
_entity.id
_entity.type
_entity.pdbx_description
1 polymer ?
#
loop_
_entity_poly.entity_id
_entity_poly.type
_entity_poly.pdbx_seq_one_letter_code
_entity_poly.pdbx_strand_id
1 'polypeptide(L)'
;MMYKLHINLATLFTLCVLILNSCAVYQTEKLEGSIGDIDYENIYIRTSAYEGVIFSEHYLHMKNGLKEKFTPTLSDIELAEALLIDQLKGVNIEKINQGGSCPIIDKKLNKYKRQYFGYIDANGDKIIFVNCLWEKKAFHDFTDKIFHKASDDTTWKTDEKIVLDGCSYYWNIKVNLTSKALFDLYVNGLG
;
A
#
# COMPACT_ATOMS: atom_id res chain seq x y z
N MET A 1 7.27 33.20 -43.12
CA MET A 1 7.37 33.85 -41.79
C MET A 1 7.53 32.75 -40.75
N MET A 2 8.76 32.43 -40.34
CA MET A 2 9.06 31.35 -39.38
C MET A 2 9.21 31.95 -37.97
N TYR A 3 8.35 31.56 -37.03
CA TYR A 3 8.52 31.91 -35.62
C TYR A 3 9.65 31.06 -35.02
N LYS A 4 10.74 31.69 -34.59
CA LYS A 4 11.75 31.06 -33.73
C LYS A 4 11.22 31.03 -32.29
N LEU A 5 10.94 29.83 -31.80
CA LEU A 5 10.59 29.62 -30.39
C LEU A 5 11.85 29.78 -29.54
N HIS A 6 11.98 30.90 -28.84
CA HIS A 6 13.07 31.13 -27.89
C HIS A 6 12.68 30.56 -26.52
N ILE A 7 13.04 29.30 -26.28
CA ILE A 7 12.95 28.70 -24.95
C ILE A 7 14.19 29.17 -24.18
N ASN A 8 14.00 29.96 -23.12
CA ASN A 8 15.09 30.41 -22.26
C ASN A 8 15.57 29.24 -21.38
N LEU A 9 16.88 29.13 -21.18
CA LEU A 9 17.52 28.14 -20.33
C LEU A 9 16.92 28.11 -18.91
N ALA A 10 16.51 29.26 -18.38
CA ALA A 10 15.81 29.34 -17.09
C ALA A 10 14.44 28.64 -17.11
N THR A 11 13.72 28.73 -18.22
CA THR A 11 12.43 28.05 -18.44
C THR A 11 12.63 26.55 -18.62
N LEU A 12 13.69 26.12 -19.32
CA LEU A 12 14.05 24.71 -19.43
C LEU A 12 14.44 24.12 -18.07
N PHE A 13 15.16 24.89 -17.26
CA PHE A 13 15.58 24.48 -15.91
C PHE A 13 14.41 24.39 -14.93
N THR A 14 13.48 25.36 -14.95
CA THR A 14 12.25 25.28 -14.13
C THR A 14 11.34 24.14 -14.56
N LEU A 15 11.21 23.88 -15.87
CA LEU A 15 10.46 22.71 -16.36
C LEU A 15 11.11 21.41 -15.89
N CYS A 16 12.44 21.27 -15.95
CA CYS A 16 13.15 20.09 -15.43
C CYS A 16 12.97 19.90 -13.92
N VAL A 17 13.03 20.98 -13.12
CA VAL A 17 12.78 20.89 -11.67
C VAL A 17 11.33 20.50 -11.36
N LEU A 18 10.35 20.98 -12.15
CA LEU A 18 8.94 20.58 -11.98
C LEU A 18 8.69 19.13 -12.42
N ILE A 19 9.32 18.66 -13.49
CA ILE A 19 9.20 17.27 -13.95
C ILE A 19 9.82 16.31 -12.93
N LEU A 20 10.98 16.66 -12.36
CA LEU A 20 11.65 15.86 -11.32
C LEU A 20 10.90 15.84 -9.97
N ASN A 21 10.02 16.82 -9.71
CA ASN A 21 9.15 16.84 -8.53
C ASN A 21 7.78 16.18 -8.76
N SER A 22 7.48 15.75 -10.00
CA SER A 22 6.14 15.24 -10.35
C SER A 22 6.00 13.71 -10.30
N CYS A 23 7.11 12.96 -10.25
CA CYS A 23 7.08 11.53 -9.96
C CYS A 23 7.44 11.30 -8.49
N ALA A 24 6.62 10.54 -7.77
CA ALA A 24 7.07 9.95 -6.53
C ALA A 24 8.32 9.10 -6.84
N VAL A 25 9.47 9.47 -6.29
CA VAL A 25 10.68 8.67 -6.44
C VAL A 25 10.50 7.43 -5.58
N TYR A 26 10.20 6.30 -6.22
CA TYR A 26 10.14 5.01 -5.58
C TYR A 26 11.57 4.49 -5.34
N GLN A 27 11.84 4.11 -4.09
CA GLN A 27 12.86 3.10 -3.84
C GLN A 27 12.18 1.74 -4.00
N THR A 28 12.70 0.91 -4.91
CA THR A 28 12.15 -0.41 -5.19
C THR A 28 13.16 -1.50 -4.90
N GLU A 29 12.73 -2.61 -4.32
CA GLU A 29 13.53 -3.81 -4.08
C GLU A 29 12.72 -5.04 -4.48
N LYS A 30 13.34 -5.95 -5.24
CA LYS A 30 12.73 -7.25 -5.57
C LYS A 30 12.87 -8.20 -4.39
N LEU A 31 11.80 -8.88 -4.06
CA LEU A 31 11.73 -9.82 -2.96
C LEU A 31 11.33 -11.18 -3.52
N GLU A 32 12.29 -12.09 -3.54
CA GLU A 32 12.04 -13.47 -3.92
C GLU A 32 11.45 -14.23 -2.74
N GLY A 33 10.45 -15.05 -3.03
CA GLY A 33 9.85 -15.96 -2.06
C GLY A 33 9.41 -17.24 -2.76
N SER A 34 9.17 -18.28 -1.97
CA SER A 34 8.69 -19.55 -2.47
C SER A 34 7.57 -20.07 -1.59
N ILE A 35 6.61 -20.75 -2.22
CA ILE A 35 5.51 -21.39 -1.53
C ILE A 35 5.18 -22.75 -2.16
N GLY A 36 5.51 -23.82 -1.44
CA GLY A 36 5.61 -25.14 -2.05
C GLY A 36 6.67 -25.13 -3.15
N ASP A 37 6.27 -25.54 -4.36
CA ASP A 37 7.14 -25.57 -5.56
C ASP A 37 6.99 -24.33 -6.46
N ILE A 38 6.32 -23.27 -5.98
CA ILE A 38 6.08 -22.04 -6.74
C ILE A 38 6.97 -20.93 -6.19
N ASP A 39 7.86 -20.44 -7.05
CA ASP A 39 8.61 -19.22 -6.80
C ASP A 39 7.79 -17.99 -7.22
N TYR A 40 7.91 -16.91 -6.46
CA TYR A 40 7.28 -15.63 -6.76
C TYR A 40 8.22 -14.47 -6.47
N GLU A 41 7.99 -13.36 -7.17
CA GLU A 41 8.73 -12.12 -6.97
C GLU A 41 7.75 -11.01 -6.57
N ASN A 42 7.86 -10.57 -5.32
CA ASN A 42 7.18 -9.38 -4.83
C ASN A 42 8.06 -8.15 -5.06
N ILE A 43 7.45 -6.97 -5.06
CA ILE A 43 8.18 -5.70 -5.19
C ILE A 43 7.94 -4.86 -3.95
N TYR A 44 8.97 -4.69 -3.12
CA TYR A 44 8.96 -3.68 -2.07
C TYR A 44 9.07 -2.30 -2.70
N ILE A 45 8.24 -1.39 -2.21
CA ILE A 45 8.22 0.01 -2.62
C ILE A 45 8.26 0.91 -1.39
N ARG A 46 9.03 1.98 -1.49
CA ARG A 46 9.09 3.03 -0.47
C ARG A 46 9.12 4.40 -1.11
N THR A 47 8.27 5.28 -0.60
CA THR A 47 8.25 6.71 -0.91
C THR A 47 8.47 7.50 0.39
N SER A 48 8.48 8.83 0.30
CA SER A 48 8.43 9.69 1.49
C SER A 48 7.09 9.63 2.23
N ALA A 49 6.01 9.18 1.57
CA ALA A 49 4.65 9.19 2.10
C ALA A 49 4.20 7.83 2.64
N TYR A 50 4.69 6.73 2.09
CA TYR A 50 4.29 5.38 2.48
C TYR A 50 5.36 4.33 2.12
N GLU A 51 5.21 3.15 2.72
CA GLU A 51 5.93 1.95 2.34
C GLU A 51 4.95 0.79 2.13
N GLY A 52 5.29 -0.12 1.23
CA GLY A 52 4.46 -1.28 0.96
C GLY A 52 5.12 -2.33 0.10
N VAL A 53 4.38 -3.40 -0.17
CA VAL A 53 4.80 -4.48 -1.06
C VAL A 53 3.70 -4.81 -2.04
N ILE A 54 4.08 -4.87 -3.31
CA ILE A 54 3.26 -5.34 -4.41
C ILE A 54 3.45 -6.85 -4.49
N PHE A 55 2.37 -7.60 -4.29
CA PHE A 55 2.41 -9.06 -4.34
C PHE A 55 2.24 -9.56 -5.77
N SER A 56 3.02 -10.59 -6.09
CA SER A 56 2.95 -11.29 -7.37
C SER A 56 1.60 -11.97 -7.56
N GLU A 57 1.15 -12.03 -8.81
CA GLU A 57 0.03 -12.90 -9.20
C GLU A 57 0.27 -14.38 -8.88
N HIS A 58 1.53 -14.81 -8.77
CA HIS A 58 1.87 -16.18 -8.40
C HIS A 58 1.73 -16.46 -6.90
N TYR A 59 1.59 -15.44 -6.06
CA TYR A 59 1.37 -15.62 -4.62
C TYR A 59 0.03 -16.35 -4.36
N LEU A 60 0.08 -17.52 -3.72
CA LEU A 60 -1.06 -18.45 -3.64
C LEU A 60 -2.13 -18.05 -2.63
N HIS A 61 -1.74 -17.47 -1.51
CA HIS A 61 -2.64 -17.24 -0.38
C HIS A 61 -3.27 -15.86 -0.45
N MET A 62 -4.35 -15.72 -1.22
CA MET A 62 -5.32 -14.68 -0.92
C MET A 62 -6.52 -15.33 -0.28
N LYS A 63 -6.94 -14.80 0.88
CA LYS A 63 -8.09 -15.29 1.68
C LYS A 63 -9.40 -15.52 0.90
N ASN A 64 -9.51 -15.00 -0.33
CA ASN A 64 -10.74 -15.00 -1.12
C ASN A 64 -10.77 -16.00 -2.31
N GLY A 65 -9.75 -16.83 -2.52
CA GLY A 65 -9.78 -17.83 -3.60
C GLY A 65 -9.95 -17.25 -5.00
N LEU A 66 -9.53 -15.99 -5.19
CA LEU A 66 -9.69 -15.23 -6.43
C LEU A 66 -8.84 -15.87 -7.52
N LYS A 67 -9.49 -16.21 -8.65
CA LYS A 67 -8.90 -17.03 -9.70
C LYS A 67 -8.03 -16.23 -10.66
N GLU A 68 -8.45 -15.00 -10.99
CA GLU A 68 -7.76 -14.16 -11.96
C GLU A 68 -6.94 -13.10 -11.24
N LYS A 69 -5.73 -13.48 -10.83
CA LYS A 69 -4.78 -12.56 -10.19
C LYS A 69 -3.98 -11.79 -11.24
N PHE A 70 -3.51 -10.61 -10.88
CA PHE A 70 -2.49 -9.89 -11.63
C PHE A 70 -1.50 -9.23 -10.67
N THR A 71 -0.26 -9.03 -11.11
CA THR A 71 0.73 -8.25 -10.35
C THR A 71 0.49 -6.75 -10.60
N PRO A 72 0.09 -5.94 -9.61
CA PRO A 72 -0.12 -4.51 -9.82
C PRO A 72 1.14 -3.80 -10.32
N THR A 73 0.97 -2.87 -11.25
CA THR A 73 2.06 -2.00 -11.70
C THR A 73 2.25 -0.82 -10.75
N LEU A 74 3.38 -0.12 -10.83
CA LEU A 74 3.58 1.12 -10.07
C LEU A 74 2.50 2.17 -10.37
N SER A 75 2.04 2.27 -11.62
CA SER A 75 0.95 3.19 -11.98
C SER A 75 -0.39 2.78 -11.36
N ASP A 76 -0.67 1.48 -11.25
CA ASP A 76 -1.83 0.99 -10.53
C ASP A 76 -1.76 1.37 -9.03
N ILE A 77 -0.57 1.29 -8.41
CA ILE A 77 -0.35 1.70 -7.02
C ILE A 77 -0.50 3.22 -6.84
N GLU A 78 0.05 4.02 -7.76
CA GLU A 78 -0.10 5.47 -7.74
C GLU A 78 -1.58 5.88 -7.75
N LEU A 79 -2.38 5.24 -8.61
CA LEU A 79 -3.81 5.47 -8.67
C LEU A 79 -4.50 5.02 -7.37
N ALA A 80 -4.16 3.84 -6.84
CA ALA A 80 -4.73 3.35 -5.60
C ALA A 80 -4.44 4.28 -4.41
N GLU A 81 -3.21 4.76 -4.27
CA GLU A 81 -2.83 5.69 -3.21
C GLU A 81 -3.48 7.06 -3.36
N ALA A 82 -3.63 7.56 -4.59
CA ALA A 82 -4.39 8.78 -4.84
C ALA A 82 -5.85 8.64 -4.40
N LEU A 83 -6.49 7.50 -4.70
CA LEU A 83 -7.86 7.21 -4.27
C LEU A 83 -7.98 7.05 -2.75
N LEU A 84 -7.00 6.41 -2.09
CA LEU A 84 -6.95 6.32 -0.63
C LEU A 84 -6.85 7.71 0.01
N ILE A 85 -6.02 8.61 -0.52
CA ILE A 85 -5.89 9.97 0.00
C ILE A 85 -7.20 10.76 -0.19
N ASP A 86 -7.83 10.64 -1.35
CA ASP A 86 -9.02 11.41 -1.72
C ASP A 86 -10.30 10.91 -1.02
N GLN A 87 -10.52 9.59 -0.99
CA GLN A 87 -11.83 9.02 -0.66
C GLN A 87 -11.90 8.36 0.72
N LEU A 88 -10.77 8.00 1.35
CA LEU A 88 -10.76 7.21 2.59
C LEU A 88 -11.55 7.88 3.71
N LYS A 89 -11.50 9.21 3.81
CA LYS A 89 -12.27 9.97 4.79
C LYS A 89 -13.79 9.79 4.61
N GLY A 90 -14.25 9.69 3.36
CA GLY A 90 -15.66 9.54 3.02
C GLY A 90 -16.19 8.14 3.34
N VAL A 91 -15.45 7.10 2.95
CA VAL A 91 -15.86 5.70 3.24
C VAL A 91 -15.67 5.33 4.71
N ASN A 92 -14.75 6.00 5.41
CA ASN A 92 -14.54 5.81 6.85
C ASN A 92 -15.37 6.77 7.70
N ILE A 93 -16.64 7.00 7.39
CA ILE A 93 -17.46 7.95 8.16
C ILE A 93 -17.83 7.41 9.55
N GLU A 94 -18.08 6.11 9.65
CA GLU A 94 -18.59 5.47 10.87
C GLU A 94 -17.51 5.23 11.93
N LYS A 95 -16.23 5.25 11.53
CA LYS A 95 -15.07 5.08 12.42
C LYS A 95 -15.15 3.79 13.27
N ILE A 96 -15.69 2.71 12.70
CA ILE A 96 -15.81 1.41 13.36
C ILE A 96 -14.43 0.96 13.89
N ASN A 97 -14.39 0.56 15.16
CA ASN A 97 -13.16 0.10 15.85
C ASN A 97 -12.02 1.15 15.85
N GLN A 98 -12.36 2.44 15.84
CA GLN A 98 -11.40 3.55 15.91
C GLN A 98 -11.71 4.50 17.09
N GLY A 99 -10.69 5.18 17.62
CA GLY A 99 -10.82 6.10 18.74
C GLY A 99 -10.30 5.53 20.07
N GLY A 100 -10.25 6.37 21.11
CA GLY A 100 -9.58 6.02 22.36
C GLY A 100 -8.09 5.75 22.12
N SER A 101 -7.64 4.52 22.34
CA SER A 101 -6.27 4.06 22.07
C SER A 101 -6.05 3.59 20.63
N CYS A 102 -7.09 3.54 19.80
CA CYS A 102 -7.05 3.05 18.42
C CYS A 102 -6.93 4.22 17.43
N PRO A 103 -6.05 4.13 16.41
CA PRO A 103 -5.87 5.17 15.39
C PRO A 103 -7.14 5.59 14.66
N ILE A 104 -7.19 6.85 14.22
CA ILE A 104 -8.14 7.26 13.18
C ILE A 104 -7.47 7.10 11.81
N ILE A 105 -7.83 6.08 11.03
CA ILE A 105 -7.03 5.63 9.86
C ILE A 105 -6.84 6.73 8.81
N ASP A 106 -7.88 7.51 8.49
CA ASP A 106 -7.85 8.62 7.52
C ASP A 106 -7.00 9.80 7.99
N LYS A 107 -6.70 9.90 9.29
CA LYS A 107 -5.79 10.91 9.85
C LYS A 107 -4.35 10.41 9.97
N LYS A 108 -4.12 9.11 9.77
CA LYS A 108 -2.83 8.43 10.04
C LYS A 108 -2.40 7.49 8.91
N LEU A 109 -2.95 7.66 7.70
CA LEU A 109 -2.71 6.79 6.56
C LEU A 109 -1.22 6.56 6.24
N ASN A 110 -0.38 7.57 6.45
CA ASN A 110 1.07 7.49 6.26
C ASN A 110 1.82 6.61 7.29
N LYS A 111 1.15 6.11 8.32
CA LYS A 111 1.75 5.23 9.34
C LYS A 111 1.66 3.74 9.00
N TYR A 112 0.81 3.38 8.06
CA TYR A 112 0.58 1.98 7.70
C TYR A 112 1.59 1.53 6.64
N LYS A 113 2.23 0.38 6.90
CA LYS A 113 2.76 -0.49 5.83
C LYS A 113 1.58 -1.04 5.04
N ARG A 114 1.78 -1.25 3.74
CA ARG A 114 0.72 -1.76 2.86
C ARG A 114 1.14 -3.03 2.15
N GLN A 115 0.21 -3.96 2.00
CA GLN A 115 0.34 -5.09 1.09
C GLN A 115 -0.72 -4.93 0.00
N TYR A 116 -0.30 -4.92 -1.26
CA TYR A 116 -1.17 -4.74 -2.41
C TYR A 116 -1.29 -6.04 -3.19
N PHE A 117 -2.52 -6.48 -3.40
CA PHE A 117 -2.82 -7.69 -4.16
C PHE A 117 -3.80 -7.40 -5.28
N GLY A 118 -3.42 -7.73 -6.51
CA GLY A 118 -4.24 -7.49 -7.71
C GLY A 118 -5.09 -8.70 -8.10
N TYR A 119 -6.35 -8.45 -8.45
CA TYR A 119 -7.21 -9.44 -9.10
C TYR A 119 -8.26 -8.81 -10.01
N ILE A 120 -8.78 -9.61 -10.93
CA ILE A 120 -9.91 -9.28 -11.79
C ILE A 120 -11.17 -9.87 -11.15
N ASP A 121 -12.19 -9.04 -10.94
CA ASP A 121 -13.47 -9.51 -10.39
C ASP A 121 -14.34 -10.18 -11.47
N ALA A 122 -15.51 -10.68 -11.06
CA ALA A 122 -16.43 -11.34 -11.97
C ALA A 122 -17.00 -10.41 -13.08
N ASN A 123 -16.89 -9.10 -12.92
CA ASN A 123 -17.33 -8.11 -13.91
C ASN A 123 -16.19 -7.71 -14.87
N GLY A 124 -14.97 -8.22 -14.66
CA GLY A 124 -13.80 -7.82 -15.43
C GLY A 124 -13.09 -6.58 -14.88
N ASP A 125 -13.46 -6.09 -13.70
CA ASP A 125 -12.83 -4.91 -13.10
C ASP A 125 -11.49 -5.26 -12.46
N LYS A 126 -10.49 -4.38 -12.66
CA LYS A 126 -9.21 -4.47 -11.96
C LYS A 126 -9.37 -3.98 -10.52
N ILE A 127 -9.23 -4.90 -9.57
CA ILE A 127 -9.30 -4.61 -8.14
C ILE A 127 -7.92 -4.74 -7.50
N ILE A 128 -7.58 -3.80 -6.63
CA ILE A 128 -6.48 -3.95 -5.66
C ILE A 128 -7.09 -4.12 -4.27
N PHE A 129 -6.78 -5.26 -3.64
CA PHE A 129 -6.95 -5.43 -2.21
C PHE A 129 -5.75 -4.83 -1.49
N VAL A 130 -6.00 -3.88 -0.59
CA VAL A 130 -4.96 -3.19 0.20
C VAL A 130 -5.10 -3.62 1.65
N ASN A 131 -4.10 -4.35 2.15
CA ASN A 131 -3.99 -4.69 3.56
C ASN A 131 -3.06 -3.69 4.26
N CYS A 132 -3.55 -3.00 5.28
CA CYS A 132 -2.87 -1.92 5.97
C CYS A 132 -2.46 -2.35 7.38
N LEU A 133 -1.16 -2.25 7.67
CA LEU A 133 -0.55 -2.76 8.89
C LEU A 133 0.21 -1.63 9.59
N TRP A 134 -0.20 -1.31 10.81
CA TRP A 134 0.56 -0.44 11.69
C TRP A 134 0.95 -1.23 12.94
N GLU A 135 2.18 -1.71 12.96
CA GLU A 135 2.74 -2.36 14.15
C GLU A 135 2.72 -1.38 15.34
N LYS A 136 1.90 -1.71 16.34
CA LYS A 136 1.90 -1.03 17.64
C LYS A 136 3.16 -1.43 18.39
N LYS A 137 4.22 -0.62 18.28
CA LYS A 137 5.45 -0.82 19.06
C LYS A 137 5.12 -0.66 20.55
N ALA A 138 5.15 -1.76 21.30
CA ALA A 138 5.06 -1.71 22.75
C ALA A 138 6.38 -1.17 23.34
N PHE A 139 6.33 -0.65 24.57
CA PHE A 139 7.55 -0.28 25.30
C PHE A 139 8.51 -1.48 25.45
N HIS A 140 7.96 -2.69 25.56
CA HIS A 140 8.73 -3.93 25.59
C HIS A 140 9.47 -4.22 24.27
N ASP A 141 8.87 -3.89 23.11
CA ASP A 141 9.54 -4.06 21.80
C ASP A 141 10.75 -3.13 21.65
N PHE A 142 10.69 -1.95 22.28
CA PHE A 142 11.81 -1.03 22.32
C PHE A 142 12.95 -1.58 23.18
N THR A 143 12.65 -2.12 24.36
CA THR A 143 13.66 -2.76 25.22
C THR A 143 14.24 -4.02 24.57
N ASP A 144 13.43 -4.86 23.93
CA ASP A 144 13.92 -6.07 23.26
C ASP A 144 14.79 -5.77 22.04
N LYS A 145 14.50 -4.71 21.28
CA LYS A 145 15.39 -4.28 20.19
C LYS A 145 16.73 -3.77 20.69
N ILE A 146 16.73 -3.03 21.79
CA ILE A 146 17.97 -2.46 22.35
C ILE A 146 18.80 -3.50 23.10
N PHE A 147 18.15 -4.34 23.92
CA PHE A 147 18.84 -5.26 24.83
C PHE A 147 18.94 -6.69 24.28
N HIS A 148 18.03 -7.12 23.41
CA HIS A 148 17.98 -8.48 22.86
C HIS A 148 18.21 -8.55 21.35
N LYS A 149 18.47 -7.42 20.67
CA LYS A 149 18.67 -7.33 19.20
C LYS A 149 17.58 -8.04 18.38
N ALA A 150 16.33 -8.01 18.85
CA ALA A 150 15.23 -8.55 18.07
C ALA A 150 15.16 -7.86 16.69
N SER A 151 15.17 -8.64 15.60
CA SER A 151 15.03 -8.10 14.25
C SER A 151 13.62 -7.58 14.01
N ASP A 152 13.48 -6.55 13.17
CA ASP A 152 12.17 -6.17 12.64
C ASP A 152 11.53 -7.40 11.96
N ASP A 153 10.24 -7.64 12.19
CA ASP A 153 9.50 -8.65 11.45
C ASP A 153 9.45 -8.22 9.97
N THR A 154 10.13 -8.97 9.11
CA THR A 154 10.17 -8.74 7.66
C THR A 154 9.19 -9.62 6.90
N THR A 155 8.54 -10.58 7.56
CA THR A 155 7.67 -11.56 6.90
C THR A 155 6.44 -10.92 6.27
N TRP A 156 6.04 -9.71 6.70
CA TRP A 156 4.97 -8.94 6.03
C TRP A 156 5.30 -8.57 4.59
N LYS A 157 6.57 -8.65 4.20
CA LYS A 157 7.00 -8.39 2.83
C LYS A 157 6.88 -9.62 1.91
N THR A 158 6.84 -10.82 2.49
CA THR A 158 6.78 -12.08 1.74
C THR A 158 5.43 -12.77 1.87
N ASP A 159 4.77 -12.61 3.01
CA ASP A 159 3.53 -13.32 3.36
C ASP A 159 2.38 -12.36 3.69
N GLU A 160 1.16 -12.71 3.28
CA GLU A 160 -0.07 -12.03 3.70
C GLU A 160 -0.11 -12.00 5.23
N LYS A 161 -0.19 -10.79 5.80
CA LYS A 161 -0.36 -10.64 7.24
C LYS A 161 -1.83 -10.72 7.59
N ILE A 162 -2.20 -11.86 8.14
CA ILE A 162 -3.53 -12.09 8.70
C ILE A 162 -3.48 -11.80 10.20
N VAL A 163 -4.11 -10.71 10.60
CA VAL A 163 -4.31 -10.36 12.00
C VAL A 163 -5.81 -10.39 12.27
N LEU A 164 -6.23 -10.99 13.38
CA LEU A 164 -7.65 -11.15 13.72
C LEU A 164 -8.19 -9.93 14.48
N ASP A 165 -7.43 -9.43 15.45
CA ASP A 165 -7.79 -8.32 16.34
C ASP A 165 -6.69 -7.25 16.39
N GLY A 166 -6.94 -6.14 17.08
CA GLY A 166 -5.98 -5.03 17.19
C GLY A 166 -6.51 -3.72 16.61
N CYS A 167 -7.82 -3.63 16.43
CA CYS A 167 -8.55 -2.46 15.99
C CYS A 167 -7.96 -1.82 14.73
N SER A 168 -8.02 -0.50 14.61
CA SER A 168 -7.53 0.24 13.45
C SER A 168 -6.02 0.25 13.24
N TYR A 169 -5.23 -0.48 14.04
CA TYR A 169 -3.85 -0.79 13.64
C TYR A 169 -3.79 -1.76 12.46
N TYR A 170 -4.84 -2.54 12.24
CA TYR A 170 -4.95 -3.51 11.16
C TYR A 170 -6.31 -3.36 10.47
N TRP A 171 -6.30 -3.08 9.19
CA TRP A 171 -7.50 -2.89 8.40
C TRP A 171 -7.20 -3.17 6.93
N ASN A 172 -8.24 -3.41 6.15
CA ASN A 172 -8.11 -3.58 4.72
C ASN A 172 -9.25 -2.89 3.97
N ILE A 173 -9.03 -2.64 2.69
CA ILE A 173 -9.99 -2.04 1.80
C ILE A 173 -9.73 -2.50 0.36
N LYS A 174 -10.75 -2.43 -0.49
CA LYS A 174 -10.60 -2.67 -1.92
C LYS A 174 -10.64 -1.37 -2.70
N VAL A 175 -9.84 -1.32 -3.75
CA VAL A 175 -9.76 -0.22 -4.73
C VAL A 175 -10.16 -0.79 -6.08
N ASN A 176 -11.25 -0.28 -6.67
CA ASN A 176 -11.59 -0.56 -8.06
C ASN A 176 -10.88 0.46 -8.95
N LEU A 177 -9.92 0.01 -9.77
CA LEU A 177 -9.14 0.88 -10.65
C LEU A 177 -9.94 1.31 -11.89
N THR A 178 -10.93 0.53 -12.31
CA THR A 178 -11.83 0.85 -13.42
C THR A 178 -12.79 1.97 -13.03
N SER A 179 -13.55 1.76 -11.96
CA SER A 179 -14.57 2.71 -11.48
C SER A 179 -13.99 3.83 -10.62
N LYS A 180 -12.71 3.73 -10.24
CA LYS A 180 -11.98 4.69 -9.39
C LYS A 180 -12.67 4.92 -8.05
N ALA A 181 -13.00 3.83 -7.35
CA ALA A 181 -13.74 3.86 -6.10
C ALA A 181 -13.11 2.96 -5.02
N LEU A 182 -13.21 3.41 -3.77
CA LEU A 182 -12.95 2.60 -2.58
C LEU A 182 -14.22 1.88 -2.12
N PHE A 183 -14.09 0.62 -1.71
CA PHE A 183 -15.22 -0.17 -1.19
C PHE A 183 -14.73 -1.29 -0.26
N ASP A 184 -15.68 -1.93 0.43
CA ASP A 184 -15.42 -3.01 1.39
C ASP A 184 -14.35 -2.67 2.43
N LEU A 185 -14.43 -1.48 3.04
CA LEU A 185 -13.58 -1.12 4.16
C LEU A 185 -13.88 -2.07 5.34
N TYR A 186 -12.85 -2.75 5.82
CA TYR A 186 -12.91 -3.61 7.00
C TYR A 186 -11.84 -3.21 8.00
N VAL A 187 -12.24 -2.90 9.23
CA VAL A 187 -11.35 -2.58 10.35
C VAL A 187 -11.47 -3.68 11.39
N ASN A 188 -10.34 -4.27 11.79
CA ASN A 188 -10.31 -5.38 12.75
C ASN A 188 -11.01 -5.03 14.07
N GLY A 189 -11.42 -6.07 14.81
CA GLY A 189 -12.07 -5.94 16.11
C GLY A 189 -11.15 -5.38 17.20
N LEU A 190 -11.75 -4.92 18.30
CA LEU A 190 -11.01 -4.63 19.53
C LEU A 190 -10.45 -5.96 20.07
N GLY A 191 -9.15 -5.99 20.34
CA GLY A 191 -8.46 -7.12 20.97
C GLY A 191 -8.28 -6.93 22.48
#